data_AF-A0A1S8SDI4-F1
#
_entry.id   AF-A0A1S8SDI4-F1
#
_cell.length_a   1.000
_cell.length_b   1.000
_cell.length_c   1.000
_cell.angle_alpha   90.00
_cell.angle_beta   90.00
_cell.angle_gamma   90.00
#
_symmetry.space_group_name_H-M   'P 1'
#
loop_
_entity.id
_entity.type
_entity.pdbx_description
1 polymer ?
#
loop_
_entity_poly.entity_id
_entity_poly.type
_entity_poly.pdbx_seq_one_letter_code
_entity_poly.pdbx_strand_id
1 'polypeptide(L)'
;MTYKYTDDDYCDIYENKICDNCGKCLQMNGIDTKAIKIEDIAKTQEENELLEEEFLNDLKASLSEDELHEINEDKLDLKSIYNKFAKASNDIDLNDFNLEDSAYEDAFDHIEYLDEISLADDMVLDEMTEEVYPGVRRLKKSIE
;
A
#
# COMPACT_ATOMS: atom_id res chain seq x y z
N MET A 1 17.64 -24.51 28.07
CA MET A 1 17.46 -23.12 27.63
C MET A 1 16.12 -23.06 26.94
N THR A 2 15.14 -22.40 27.53
CA THR A 2 13.88 -22.09 26.83
C THR A 2 14.22 -21.04 25.79
N TYR A 3 14.37 -21.46 24.53
CA TYR A 3 14.52 -20.51 23.43
C TYR A 3 13.25 -19.65 23.41
N LYS A 4 13.44 -18.33 23.50
CA LYS A 4 12.38 -17.34 23.69
C LYS A 4 11.52 -17.17 22.43
N TYR A 5 11.97 -17.73 21.31
CA TYR A 5 11.39 -17.62 19.98
C TYR A 5 11.49 -18.99 19.28
N THR A 6 10.47 -19.30 18.50
CA THR A 6 10.35 -20.49 17.65
C THR A 6 10.83 -20.20 16.23
N ASP A 7 11.05 -21.23 15.42
CA ASP A 7 11.51 -21.07 14.03
C ASP A 7 10.55 -20.20 13.20
N ASP A 8 9.25 -20.23 13.52
CA ASP A 8 8.20 -19.41 12.89
C ASP A 8 8.30 -17.90 13.22
N ASP A 9 9.07 -17.52 14.23
CA ASP A 9 9.29 -16.11 14.59
C ASP A 9 10.41 -15.45 13.76
N TYR A 10 11.09 -16.20 12.89
CA TYR A 10 12.18 -15.68 12.06
C TYR A 10 11.72 -15.38 10.63
N CYS A 11 12.41 -14.46 9.98
CA CYS A 11 12.13 -14.04 8.63
C CYS A 11 12.55 -15.11 7.62
N ASP A 12 11.63 -15.52 6.75
CA ASP A 12 11.88 -16.49 5.68
C ASP A 12 12.93 -16.03 4.65
N ILE A 13 13.17 -14.72 4.55
CA ILE A 13 14.10 -14.12 3.58
C ILE A 13 15.47 -13.82 4.21
N TYR A 14 15.49 -13.40 5.46
CA TYR A 14 16.70 -12.97 6.16
C TYR A 14 16.97 -13.89 7.35
N GLU A 15 17.92 -14.80 7.17
CA GLU A 15 18.34 -15.75 8.21
C GLU A 15 18.73 -15.03 9.51
N ASN A 16 18.19 -15.48 10.65
CA ASN A 16 18.38 -14.91 11.99
C ASN A 16 17.74 -13.52 12.23
N LYS A 17 16.97 -12.96 11.30
CA LYS A 17 16.12 -11.77 11.56
C LYS A 17 14.78 -12.24 12.15
N ILE A 18 14.28 -11.57 13.19
CA ILE A 18 12.92 -11.82 13.70
C ILE A 18 11.90 -11.24 12.69
N CYS A 19 10.87 -12.00 12.34
CA CYS A 19 9.81 -11.56 11.44
C CYS A 19 9.03 -10.40 12.08
N ASP A 20 9.03 -9.26 11.39
CA ASP A 20 8.40 -8.00 11.80
C ASP A 20 7.19 -7.64 10.92
N ASN A 21 6.79 -8.53 10.00
CA ASN A 21 5.71 -8.31 9.05
C ASN A 21 5.93 -7.11 8.10
N CYS A 22 7.19 -6.79 7.75
CA CYS A 22 7.54 -5.74 6.77
C CYS A 22 7.04 -5.97 5.33
N GLY A 23 6.41 -7.12 5.05
CA GLY A 23 5.78 -7.40 3.75
C GLY A 23 6.75 -7.70 2.59
N LYS A 24 8.08 -7.72 2.78
CA LYS A 24 9.05 -8.03 1.70
C LYS A 24 8.83 -9.40 1.06
N CYS A 25 8.38 -10.40 1.83
CA CYS A 25 8.01 -11.71 1.29
C CYS A 25 6.81 -11.64 0.34
N LEU A 26 5.87 -10.72 0.57
CA LEU A 26 4.72 -10.50 -0.30
C LEU A 26 5.15 -9.78 -1.58
N GLN A 27 6.05 -8.79 -1.51
CA GLN A 27 6.61 -8.12 -2.68
C GLN A 27 7.34 -9.09 -3.61
N MET A 28 8.18 -9.98 -3.06
CA MET A 28 8.87 -11.01 -3.85
C MET A 28 7.89 -11.96 -4.55
N ASN A 29 6.73 -12.21 -3.93
CA ASN A 29 5.66 -13.01 -4.49
C ASN A 29 4.75 -12.22 -5.46
N GLY A 30 5.10 -10.97 -5.80
CA GLY A 30 4.39 -10.14 -6.76
C GLY A 30 3.13 -9.47 -6.21
N ILE A 31 2.97 -9.41 -4.89
CA ILE A 31 1.86 -8.72 -4.22
C ILE A 31 2.25 -7.26 -4.00
N ASP A 32 1.39 -6.34 -4.42
CA ASP A 32 1.61 -4.90 -4.24
C ASP A 32 1.40 -4.50 -2.77
N THR A 33 2.49 -4.15 -2.08
CA THR A 33 2.45 -3.74 -0.67
C THR A 33 2.37 -2.23 -0.50
N LYS A 34 2.29 -1.42 -1.56
CA LYS A 34 2.24 0.06 -1.46
C LYS A 34 0.98 0.55 -0.74
N ALA A 35 -0.08 -0.25 -0.72
CA ALA A 35 -1.32 0.04 0.01
C ALA A 35 -1.22 -0.24 1.52
N ILE A 36 -0.11 -0.86 1.99
CA ILE A 36 0.09 -1.18 3.40
C ILE A 36 0.86 -0.03 4.05
N LYS A 37 0.31 0.57 5.11
CA LYS A 37 1.00 1.59 5.92
C LYS A 37 2.09 0.94 6.76
N ILE A 38 3.30 0.82 6.20
CA ILE A 38 4.46 0.21 6.87
C ILE A 38 4.88 1.00 8.13
N GLU A 39 4.60 2.30 8.17
CA GLU A 39 4.83 3.19 9.31
C GLU A 39 4.13 2.74 10.62
N ASP A 40 3.01 2.01 10.52
CA ASP A 40 2.29 1.46 11.69
C ASP A 40 2.80 0.06 12.12
N ILE A 41 3.74 -0.52 11.35
CA ILE A 41 4.23 -1.90 11.54
C ILE A 41 5.66 -1.93 12.13
N ALA A 42 6.51 -0.96 11.79
CA ALA A 42 7.90 -0.91 12.23
C ALA A 42 8.02 -0.67 13.75
N LYS A 43 8.58 -1.64 14.49
CA LYS A 43 8.62 -1.62 15.96
C LYS A 43 9.84 -0.86 16.55
N THR A 44 10.84 -0.49 15.74
CA THR A 44 12.12 0.09 16.24
C THR A 44 12.73 1.17 15.32
N GLN A 45 13.26 2.25 15.92
CA GLN A 45 13.81 3.43 15.22
C GLN A 45 14.98 3.13 14.26
N GLU A 46 15.81 2.14 14.54
CA GLU A 46 16.98 1.77 13.72
C GLU A 46 16.57 1.19 12.35
N GLU A 47 15.38 0.58 12.27
CA GLU A 47 14.85 0.04 11.01
C GLU A 47 14.24 1.14 10.13
N ASN A 48 13.74 2.23 10.72
CA ASN A 48 13.25 3.38 9.97
C ASN A 48 14.39 4.05 9.17
N GLU A 49 15.60 4.12 9.73
CA GLU A 49 16.77 4.67 9.03
C GLU A 49 17.11 3.84 7.78
N LEU A 50 17.07 2.51 7.88
CA LEU A 50 17.31 1.62 6.73
C LEU A 50 16.23 1.76 5.65
N LEU A 51 14.96 1.91 6.04
CA LEU A 51 13.85 2.12 5.12
C LEU A 51 13.92 3.50 4.43
N GLU A 52 14.29 4.54 5.18
CA GLU A 52 14.51 5.89 4.63
C GLU A 52 15.68 5.90 3.62
N GLU A 53 16.76 5.17 3.90
CA GLU A 53 17.89 5.02 2.97
C GLU A 53 17.51 4.23 1.71
N GLU A 54 16.78 3.12 1.84
CA GLU A 54 16.28 2.31 0.72
C GLU A 54 15.38 3.17 -0.19
N PHE A 55 14.43 3.90 0.41
CA PHE A 55 13.55 4.83 -0.29
C PHE A 55 14.32 5.95 -1.01
N LEU A 56 15.33 6.53 -0.35
CA LEU A 56 16.16 7.58 -0.94
C LEU A 56 16.96 7.06 -2.15
N ASN A 57 17.48 5.84 -2.06
CA ASN A 57 18.23 5.23 -3.14
C ASN A 57 17.35 4.93 -4.35
N ASP A 58 16.13 4.45 -4.13
CA ASP A 58 15.15 4.23 -5.19
C ASP A 58 14.79 5.56 -5.88
N LEU A 59 14.56 6.61 -5.10
CA LEU A 59 14.28 7.96 -5.62
C LEU A 59 15.45 8.47 -6.46
N LYS A 60 16.68 8.35 -5.95
CA LYS A 60 17.90 8.74 -6.67
C LYS A 60 18.11 7.93 -7.96
N ALA A 61 17.81 6.63 -7.94
CA ALA A 61 17.93 5.78 -9.13
C ALA A 61 16.93 6.17 -10.24
N SER A 62 15.82 6.80 -9.87
CA SER A 62 14.82 7.29 -10.83
C SER A 62 15.14 8.68 -11.41
N LEU A 63 16.14 9.37 -10.89
CA LEU A 63 16.49 10.75 -11.27
C LEU A 63 17.60 10.83 -12.33
N SER A 64 17.57 11.91 -13.11
CA SER A 64 18.62 12.19 -14.08
C SER A 64 19.93 12.66 -13.41
N GLU A 65 21.03 12.59 -14.16
CA GLU A 65 22.37 12.92 -13.66
C GLU A 65 22.48 14.40 -13.21
N ASP A 66 21.75 15.30 -13.86
CA ASP A 66 21.68 16.73 -13.50
C ASP A 66 20.89 16.95 -12.19
N GLU A 67 19.77 16.22 -12.00
CA GLU A 67 18.96 16.29 -10.78
C GLU A 67 19.70 15.69 -9.57
N LEU A 68 20.49 14.64 -9.80
CA LEU A 68 21.37 14.05 -8.80
C LEU A 68 22.48 15.02 -8.38
N HIS A 69 23.01 15.82 -9.30
CA HIS A 69 24.01 16.84 -8.99
C HIS A 69 23.43 17.93 -8.09
N GLU A 70 22.21 18.39 -8.40
CA GLU A 70 21.50 19.39 -7.61
C GLU A 70 21.21 18.91 -6.18
N ILE A 71 20.78 17.65 -6.01
CA ILE A 71 20.57 17.04 -4.68
C ILE A 71 21.86 17.02 -3.86
N ASN A 72 22.99 16.66 -4.49
CA ASN A 72 24.27 16.52 -3.80
C ASN A 72 24.93 17.89 -3.49
N GLU A 73 24.78 18.88 -4.36
CA GLU A 73 25.29 20.25 -4.12
C GLU A 73 24.50 20.97 -3.03
N ASP A 74 23.17 20.91 -3.08
CA ASP A 74 22.29 21.62 -2.16
C ASP A 74 22.10 20.89 -0.82
N LYS A 75 22.61 19.65 -0.69
CA LYS A 75 22.44 18.77 0.48
C LYS A 75 20.98 18.71 0.94
N LEU A 76 20.10 18.48 -0.03
CA LEU A 76 18.66 18.44 0.21
C LEU A 76 18.31 17.29 1.17
N ASP A 77 17.41 17.59 2.12
CA ASP A 77 16.86 16.58 3.04
C ASP A 77 15.83 15.68 2.33
N LEU A 78 15.54 14.52 2.92
CA LEU A 78 14.61 13.53 2.35
C LEU A 78 13.25 14.16 1.97
N LYS A 79 12.77 15.08 2.81
CA LYS A 79 11.51 15.79 2.62
C LYS A 79 11.55 16.75 1.43
N SER A 80 12.62 17.51 1.24
CA SER A 80 12.76 18.43 0.10
C SER A 80 12.97 17.69 -1.20
N ILE A 81 13.71 16.58 -1.20
CA ILE A 81 13.86 15.69 -2.37
C ILE A 81 12.50 15.15 -2.80
N TYR A 82 11.72 14.60 -1.86
CA TYR A 82 10.37 14.10 -2.16
C TYR A 82 9.47 15.18 -2.75
N ASN A 83 9.43 16.37 -2.14
CA ASN A 83 8.57 17.46 -2.60
C ASN A 83 8.97 17.99 -3.99
N LYS A 84 10.26 18.00 -4.31
CA LYS A 84 10.76 18.56 -5.56
C LYS A 84 10.64 17.58 -6.73
N PHE A 85 10.93 16.30 -6.47
CA PHE A 85 11.08 15.30 -7.52
C PHE A 85 9.93 14.29 -7.58
N ALA A 86 9.43 13.81 -6.43
CA ALA A 86 8.32 12.85 -6.41
C ALA A 86 6.95 13.50 -6.66
N LYS A 87 6.82 14.81 -6.40
CA LYS A 87 5.60 15.57 -6.70
C LYS A 87 5.50 15.97 -8.17
N ALA A 88 6.62 16.09 -8.88
CA ALA A 88 6.65 16.42 -10.30
C ALA A 88 6.28 15.22 -11.20
N SER A 89 6.57 13.99 -10.76
CA SER A 89 6.19 12.76 -11.46
C SER A 89 4.73 12.34 -11.24
N ASN A 90 4.10 12.83 -10.16
CA ASN A 90 2.68 12.68 -9.93
C ASN A 90 1.97 13.91 -10.49
N ASP A 91 1.63 13.84 -11.78
CA ASP A 91 0.64 14.72 -12.44
C ASP A 91 -0.78 14.48 -11.88
N ILE A 92 -0.89 14.29 -10.56
CA ILE A 92 -2.12 14.36 -9.82
C ILE A 92 -2.22 15.83 -9.44
N ASP A 93 -2.97 16.57 -10.23
CA ASP A 93 -3.39 17.93 -9.89
C ASP A 93 -4.14 17.86 -8.56
N LEU A 94 -3.44 18.15 -7.47
CA LEU A 94 -4.01 18.23 -6.13
C LEU A 94 -5.09 19.34 -6.03
N ASN A 95 -5.25 20.17 -7.06
CA ASN A 95 -6.38 21.11 -7.16
C ASN A 95 -7.62 20.49 -7.82
N ASP A 96 -7.52 19.35 -8.53
CA ASP A 96 -8.66 18.64 -9.12
C ASP A 96 -9.36 17.73 -8.10
N PHE A 97 -8.63 17.28 -7.08
CA PHE A 97 -9.23 16.75 -5.86
C PHE A 97 -9.57 17.92 -4.93
N ASN A 98 -10.75 18.50 -5.13
CA ASN A 98 -11.50 19.22 -4.07
C ASN A 98 -11.84 18.22 -2.93
N LEU A 99 -10.81 17.72 -2.26
CA LEU A 99 -10.86 16.82 -1.12
C LEU A 99 -10.99 17.60 0.20
N GLU A 100 -11.40 18.88 0.14
CA GLU A 100 -11.73 19.64 1.35
C GLU A 100 -13.13 19.28 1.89
N ASP A 101 -13.95 18.51 1.15
CA ASP A 101 -15.31 18.12 1.59
C ASP A 101 -15.63 16.61 1.55
N SER A 102 -14.82 15.75 0.92
CA SER A 102 -15.05 14.29 1.03
C SER A 102 -14.28 13.76 2.23
N ALA A 103 -14.94 13.74 3.40
CA ALA A 103 -14.48 12.98 4.54
C ALA A 103 -14.10 11.56 4.09
N TYR A 104 -13.00 11.03 4.63
CA TYR A 104 -12.66 9.62 4.45
C TYR A 104 -13.88 8.75 4.83
N GLU A 105 -14.40 7.99 3.86
CA GLU A 105 -15.47 7.02 4.08
C GLU A 105 -14.83 5.63 4.19
N ASP A 106 -15.07 4.95 5.31
CA ASP A 106 -14.62 3.59 5.50
C ASP A 106 -15.52 2.65 4.69
N ALA A 107 -14.93 1.84 3.81
CA ALA A 107 -15.68 0.85 3.06
C ALA A 107 -16.42 -0.14 3.97
N PHE A 108 -15.92 -0.39 5.19
CA PHE A 108 -16.58 -1.24 6.19
C PHE A 108 -17.94 -0.70 6.64
N ASP A 109 -18.16 0.62 6.59
CA ASP A 109 -19.45 1.23 6.92
C ASP A 109 -20.54 0.93 5.87
N HIS A 110 -20.13 0.44 4.69
CA HIS A 110 -21.01 0.12 3.57
C HIS A 110 -21.09 -1.39 3.25
N ILE A 111 -20.54 -2.25 4.12
CA ILE A 111 -20.65 -3.70 3.96
C ILE A 111 -21.97 -4.17 4.57
N GLU A 112 -22.83 -4.76 3.74
CA GLU A 112 -24.09 -5.38 4.16
C GLU A 112 -24.04 -6.89 3.93
N TYR A 113 -24.71 -7.66 4.78
CA TYR A 113 -24.81 -9.10 4.59
C TYR A 113 -25.82 -9.42 3.48
N LEU A 114 -25.53 -10.44 2.67
CA LEU A 114 -26.43 -10.89 1.59
C LEU A 114 -27.84 -11.25 2.10
N ASP A 115 -27.92 -11.75 3.33
CA ASP A 115 -29.17 -12.05 4.03
C ASP A 115 -30.03 -10.80 4.29
N GLU A 116 -29.39 -9.64 4.50
CA GLU A 116 -30.06 -8.36 4.80
C GLU A 116 -30.63 -7.72 3.52
N ILE A 117 -29.96 -7.90 2.38
CA ILE A 117 -30.36 -7.36 1.07
C ILE A 117 -31.18 -8.34 0.22
N SER A 118 -31.68 -9.42 0.82
CA SER A 118 -32.49 -10.45 0.13
C SER A 118 -31.78 -11.12 -1.06
N LEU A 119 -30.45 -11.15 -1.06
CA LEU A 119 -29.61 -11.85 -2.04
C LEU A 119 -29.08 -13.17 -1.48
N ALA A 120 -29.78 -13.78 -0.53
CA ALA A 120 -29.37 -15.06 0.07
C ALA A 120 -29.62 -16.28 -0.84
N ASP A 121 -30.45 -16.13 -1.88
CA ASP A 121 -30.75 -17.20 -2.83
C ASP A 121 -29.85 -17.08 -4.06
N ASP A 122 -29.12 -18.16 -4.36
CA ASP A 122 -28.21 -18.29 -5.51
C ASP A 122 -28.90 -17.92 -6.84
N MET A 123 -30.20 -18.25 -6.99
CA MET A 123 -30.96 -17.91 -8.20
C MET A 123 -31.12 -16.40 -8.38
N VAL A 124 -31.34 -15.67 -7.29
CA VAL A 124 -31.54 -14.21 -7.30
C VAL A 124 -30.20 -13.49 -7.47
N LEU A 125 -29.15 -14.00 -6.85
CA LEU A 125 -27.77 -13.53 -7.06
C LEU A 125 -27.39 -13.61 -8.53
N ASP A 126 -27.65 -14.74 -9.19
CA ASP A 126 -27.34 -14.92 -10.61
C ASP A 126 -28.15 -14.00 -11.54
N GLU A 127 -29.39 -13.72 -11.18
CA GLU A 127 -30.24 -12.80 -11.94
C GLU A 127 -29.80 -11.35 -11.77
N MET A 128 -29.52 -10.90 -10.54
CA MET A 128 -29.24 -9.49 -10.22
C MET A 128 -27.78 -9.10 -10.32
N THR A 129 -26.85 -10.06 -10.36
CA THR A 129 -25.41 -9.79 -10.43
C THR A 129 -24.76 -10.47 -11.64
N GLU A 130 -23.58 -9.99 -12.03
CA GLU A 130 -22.72 -10.60 -13.03
C GLU A 130 -21.34 -10.88 -12.43
N GLU A 131 -20.77 -12.05 -12.71
CA GLU A 131 -19.43 -12.41 -12.26
C GLU A 131 -18.38 -11.73 -13.14
N VAL A 132 -17.54 -10.90 -12.52
CA VAL A 132 -16.48 -10.17 -13.20
C VAL A 132 -15.14 -10.89 -13.03
N TYR A 133 -14.96 -11.56 -11.88
CA TYR A 133 -13.83 -12.42 -11.54
C TYR A 133 -14.29 -13.57 -10.63
N PRO A 134 -13.52 -14.67 -10.52
CA PRO A 134 -13.87 -15.79 -9.64
C PRO A 134 -14.19 -15.30 -8.21
N GLY A 135 -15.45 -15.42 -7.81
CA GLY A 135 -15.93 -14.99 -6.48
C GLY A 135 -16.20 -13.48 -6.32
N VAL A 136 -16.06 -12.66 -7.37
CA VAL A 136 -16.37 -11.22 -7.35
C VAL A 136 -17.49 -10.93 -8.35
N ARG A 137 -18.63 -10.49 -7.80
CA ARG A 137 -19.85 -10.25 -8.56
C ARG A 137 -20.27 -8.79 -8.45
N ARG A 138 -20.73 -8.21 -9.56
CA ARG A 138 -21.21 -6.83 -9.66
C ARG A 138 -22.73 -6.82 -9.83
N LEU A 139 -23.44 -5.94 -9.12
CA LEU A 139 -24.87 -5.72 -9.37
C LEU A 139 -25.07 -5.18 -10.79
N LYS A 140 -25.96 -5.81 -11.55
CA LYS A 140 -26.35 -5.32 -12.87
C LYS A 140 -27.06 -4.00 -12.67
N LYS A 141 -26.56 -2.92 -13.29
CA LYS A 141 -27.31 -1.66 -13.35
C LYS A 141 -28.64 -1.94 -14.03
N SER A 142 -29.75 -1.70 -13.33
CA SER A 142 -31.05 -1.57 -13.98
C SER A 142 -30.95 -0.40 -14.95
N ILE A 143 -31.00 -0.70 -16.25
CA ILE A 143 -31.19 0.32 -17.27
C ILE A 143 -32.63 0.80 -17.06
N GLU A 144 -32.78 1.98 -16.43
CA GLU A 144 -34.03 2.76 -16.56
C GLU A 144 -34.19 3.25 -18.01
#